data_AF-A0A354CYR9-F1
#
_entry.id   AF-A0A354CYR9-F1
#
_cell.length_a   1.000
_cell.length_b   1.000
_cell.length_c   1.000
_cell.angle_alpha   90.00
_cell.angle_beta   90.00
_cell.angle_gamma   90.00
#
_symmetry.space_group_name_H-M   'P 1'
#
loop_
_entity.id
_entity.type
_entity.pdbx_description
1 polymer ?
#
loop_
_entity_poly.entity_id
_entity_poly.type
_entity_poly.pdbx_seq_one_letter_code
_entity_poly.pdbx_strand_id
1 'polypeptide(L)'
;MPLSVVPAINACLNATSAVLLVGGYLCIRAKRTAAHILCMLAACLVSTAFLVSYVNYHRQVGVTRFSGEGWVRPLYVAILISHTILAVVIVPLVVQTLRLAFRRDW
;
A
#
# COMPACT_ATOMS: atom_id res chain seq x y z
N MET A 1 4.15 22.40 -5.48
CA MET A 1 5.12 21.28 -5.52
C MET A 1 5.14 20.71 -6.93
N PRO A 2 6.31 20.43 -7.52
CA PRO A 2 6.36 19.82 -8.85
C PRO A 2 5.70 18.44 -8.82
N LEU A 3 4.76 18.21 -9.75
CA LEU A 3 3.97 16.96 -9.86
C LEU A 3 4.85 15.71 -10.10
N SER A 4 6.13 15.88 -10.46
CA SER A 4 7.09 14.80 -10.67
C SER A 4 7.60 14.12 -9.39
N VAL A 5 7.45 14.75 -8.21
CA VAL A 5 7.97 14.20 -6.94
C VAL A 5 6.93 13.30 -6.25
N VAL A 6 5.65 13.46 -6.60
CA VAL A 6 4.54 12.71 -5.99
C VAL A 6 4.62 11.19 -6.25
N PRO A 7 5.01 10.71 -7.44
CA PRO A 7 5.26 9.29 -7.67
C PRO A 7 6.39 8.73 -6.78
N ALA A 8 7.46 9.49 -6.58
CA ALA A 8 8.57 9.07 -5.70
C ALA A 8 8.14 9.01 -4.24
N ILE A 9 7.36 9.99 -3.77
CA ILE A 9 6.77 9.98 -2.42
C ILE A 9 5.83 8.78 -2.25
N ASN A 10 4.97 8.51 -3.23
CA ASN A 10 4.07 7.37 -3.20
C ASN A 10 4.85 6.04 -3.17
N ALA A 11 5.93 5.92 -3.96
CA ALA A 11 6.81 4.76 -3.92
C ALA A 11 7.48 4.59 -2.54
N CYS A 12 7.99 5.66 -1.94
CA CYS A 12 8.60 5.64 -0.60
C CYS A 12 7.59 5.26 0.49
N LEU A 13 6.37 5.79 0.44
CA LEU A 13 5.30 5.45 1.39
C LEU A 13 4.93 3.97 1.29
N ASN A 14 4.78 3.45 0.07
CA ASN A 14 4.45 2.05 -0.15
C ASN A 14 5.60 1.12 0.31
N ALA A 15 6.85 1.48 -0.01
CA ALA A 15 8.04 0.76 0.48
C ALA A 15 8.11 0.76 2.01
N THR A 16 7.81 1.90 2.65
CA THR A 16 7.75 2.00 4.12
C THR A 16 6.67 1.10 4.70
N SER A 17 5.49 1.05 4.08
CA SER A 17 4.42 0.13 4.48
C SER A 17 4.86 -1.33 4.36
N ALA A 18 5.53 -1.70 3.26
CA ALA A 18 6.08 -3.04 3.08
C ALA A 18 7.10 -3.41 4.18
N VAL A 19 8.00 -2.50 4.53
CA VAL A 19 8.97 -2.71 5.62
C VAL A 19 8.26 -2.88 6.97
N LEU A 20 7.23 -2.08 7.25
CA LEU A 20 6.43 -2.21 8.49
C LEU A 20 5.67 -3.53 8.54
N LEU A 21 5.12 -4.00 7.42
CA LEU A 21 4.43 -5.30 7.34
C LEU A 21 5.40 -6.46 7.56
N VAL A 22 6.57 -6.43 6.91
CA VAL A 22 7.62 -7.44 7.11
C VAL A 22 8.12 -7.41 8.55
N GLY A 23 8.37 -6.23 9.12
CA GLY A 23 8.73 -6.07 10.53
C GLY A 23 7.66 -6.63 11.47
N GLY A 24 6.39 -6.35 11.19
CA GLY A 24 5.26 -6.91 11.94
C GLY A 24 5.17 -8.43 11.84
N TYR A 25 5.47 -9.01 10.67
CA TYR A 25 5.54 -10.47 10.48
C TYR A 25 6.68 -11.10 11.30
N LEU A 26 7.85 -10.47 11.35
CA LEU A 26 8.96 -10.93 12.18
C LEU A 26 8.61 -10.83 13.68
N CYS A 27 7.92 -9.76 14.09
CA CYS A 27 7.47 -9.59 15.48
C CYS A 27 6.47 -10.67 15.93
N ILE A 28 5.52 -11.07 15.08
CA ILE A 28 4.57 -12.15 15.43
C ILE A 28 5.27 -13.51 15.48
N ARG A 29 6.24 -13.78 14.59
CA ARG A 29 7.08 -14.99 14.67
C ARG A 29 7.91 -15.03 15.96
N ALA A 30 8.35 -13.87 16.45
CA ALA A 30 9.01 -13.74 17.74
C ALA A 30 8.06 -13.75 18.95
N LYS A 31 6.76 -14.02 18.76
CA LYS A 31 5.69 -13.95 19.78
C LYS A 31 5.58 -12.58 20.48
N ARG A 32 6.08 -11.50 19.85
CA ARG A 32 5.99 -10.13 20.37
C ARG A 32 4.72 -9.45 19.87
N THR A 33 3.58 -9.84 20.42
CA THR A 33 2.26 -9.39 19.98
C THR A 33 2.07 -7.86 20.07
N ALA A 34 2.56 -7.20 21.13
CA ALA A 34 2.47 -5.75 21.26
C ALA A 34 3.21 -4.99 20.15
N ALA A 35 4.42 -5.44 19.81
CA ALA A 35 5.21 -4.85 18.72
C ALA A 35 4.57 -5.14 17.35
N HIS A 36 4.01 -6.33 17.15
CA HIS A 36 3.24 -6.66 15.95
C HIS A 36 2.05 -5.71 15.74
N ILE A 37 1.24 -5.50 16.78
CA ILE A 37 0.07 -4.60 16.72
C ILE A 37 0.51 -3.17 16.37
N LEU A 38 1.58 -2.67 16.99
CA LEU A 38 2.10 -1.33 16.69
C LEU A 38 2.58 -1.22 15.22
N CYS A 39 3.29 -2.24 14.71
CA CYS A 39 3.72 -2.28 13.31
C CYS A 39 2.52 -2.33 12.34
N MET A 40 1.48 -3.11 12.65
CA MET A 40 0.28 -3.21 11.81
C MET A 40 -0.51 -1.89 11.78
N LEU A 41 -0.64 -1.21 12.93
CA LEU A 41 -1.27 0.11 13.00
C LEU A 41 -0.47 1.17 12.22
N ALA A 42 0.85 1.19 12.40
CA ALA A 42 1.72 2.09 11.64
C ALA A 42 1.65 1.83 10.13
N ALA A 43 1.68 0.55 9.70
CA ALA A 43 1.53 0.18 8.31
C ALA A 43 0.18 0.64 7.74
N CYS A 44 -0.91 0.50 8.52
CA CYS A 44 -2.24 0.98 8.12
C CYS A 44 -2.28 2.50 7.93
N LEU A 45 -1.69 3.27 8.85
CA LEU A 45 -1.60 4.73 8.74
C LEU A 45 -0.80 5.15 7.50
N VAL A 46 0.36 4.54 7.28
CA VAL A 46 1.21 4.82 6.11
C VAL A 46 0.52 4.45 4.80
N SER A 47 -0.15 3.28 4.73
CA SER A 47 -0.95 2.87 3.57
C SER A 47 -2.13 3.80 3.30
N THR A 48 -2.76 4.34 4.35
CA THR A 48 -3.86 5.31 4.22
C THR A 48 -3.32 6.64 3.65
N ALA A 49 -2.20 7.13 4.16
CA ALA A 49 -1.53 8.32 3.65
C ALA A 49 -1.10 8.14 2.18
N PHE A 50 -0.55 6.96 1.83
CA PHE A 50 -0.25 6.59 0.44
C PHE A 50 -1.49 6.66 -0.45
N LEU A 51 -2.61 6.08 -0.02
CA LEU A 51 -3.84 6.06 -0.81
C LEU A 51 -4.38 7.47 -1.05
N VAL A 52 -4.40 8.31 -0.02
CA VAL A 52 -4.84 9.72 -0.12
C VAL A 52 -3.94 10.49 -1.09
N SER A 53 -2.62 10.35 -0.95
CA SER A 53 -1.64 10.99 -1.84
C SER A 53 -1.79 10.51 -3.29
N TYR A 54 -1.95 9.20 -3.49
CA TYR A 54 -2.15 8.58 -4.80
C TYR A 54 -3.42 9.07 -5.49
N VAL A 55 -4.57 9.05 -4.80
CA VAL A 55 -5.84 9.51 -5.37
C VAL A 55 -5.79 11.00 -5.70
N ASN A 56 -5.19 11.82 -4.84
CA ASN A 56 -5.06 13.25 -5.09
C ASN A 56 -4.17 13.52 -6.31
N TYR A 57 -3.04 12.82 -6.43
CA TYR A 57 -2.19 12.88 -7.62
C TYR A 57 -2.92 12.48 -8.90
N HIS A 58 -3.64 11.35 -8.85
CA HIS A 58 -4.35 10.81 -10.01
C HIS A 58 -5.46 11.75 -10.49
N ARG A 59 -6.10 12.50 -9.56
CA ARG A 59 -7.06 13.55 -9.91
C ARG A 59 -6.43 14.76 -10.59
N GLN A 60 -5.19 15.12 -10.25
CA GLN A 60 -4.52 16.30 -10.80
C GLN A 60 -3.85 16.04 -12.16
N VAL A 61 -3.31 14.84 -12.38
CA VAL A 61 -2.55 14.51 -13.59
C VAL A 61 -3.40 13.81 -14.67
N GLY A 62 -4.56 13.25 -14.29
CA GLY A 62 -5.37 12.46 -15.21
C GLY A 62 -4.68 11.14 -15.63
N VAL A 63 -5.23 10.47 -16.65
CA VAL A 63 -4.72 9.17 -17.10
C VAL A 63 -3.40 9.36 -17.84
N THR A 64 -2.28 9.12 -17.16
CA THR A 64 -0.96 9.07 -17.81
C THR A 64 -0.88 7.84 -18.70
N ARG A 65 -1.00 8.05 -20.02
CA ARG A 65 -0.80 7.00 -21.01
C ARG A 65 0.68 6.68 -21.08
N PHE A 66 1.05 5.46 -20.68
CA PHE A 66 2.40 4.95 -20.83
C PHE A 66 2.75 4.90 -22.34
N SER A 67 3.69 5.74 -22.77
CA SER A 67 4.13 5.90 -24.18
C SER A 67 5.14 4.85 -24.63
N GLY A 68 5.44 3.83 -23.82
CA GLY A 68 6.38 2.78 -24.17
C GLY A 68 5.84 1.91 -25.32
N GLU A 69 6.61 1.81 -26.41
CA GLU A 69 6.35 0.90 -27.53
C GLU A 69 6.98 -0.48 -27.27
N GLY A 70 6.39 -1.54 -27.83
CA GLY A 70 6.89 -2.92 -27.75
C GLY A 70 6.43 -3.74 -26.54
N TRP A 71 7.14 -4.84 -26.25
CA TRP A 71 6.80 -5.84 -25.22
C TRP A 71 6.79 -5.32 -23.77
N VAL A 72 7.37 -4.15 -23.52
CA VAL A 72 7.42 -3.53 -22.18
C VAL A 72 6.05 -3.03 -21.73
N ARG A 73 5.20 -2.59 -22.67
CA ARG A 73 3.85 -2.09 -22.39
C ARG A 73 2.91 -3.15 -21.78
N PRO A 74 2.73 -4.35 -22.38
CA PRO A 74 1.89 -5.38 -21.78
C PRO A 74 2.44 -5.88 -20.44
N LEU A 75 3.77 -5.97 -20.27
CA LEU A 75 4.37 -6.33 -18.98
C LEU A 75 4.06 -5.30 -17.89
N TYR A 76 4.25 -4.01 -18.20
CA TYR A 76 3.90 -2.90 -17.29
C TYR A 76 2.42 -2.94 -16.90
N VAL A 77 1.54 -3.10 -17.89
CA VAL A 77 0.09 -3.14 -17.66
C VAL A 77 -0.31 -4.39 -16.86
N ALA A 78 0.30 -5.55 -17.11
CA ALA A 78 0.04 -6.78 -16.36
C ALA A 78 0.41 -6.63 -14.88
N ILE A 79 1.59 -6.09 -14.57
CA ILE A 79 2.03 -5.82 -13.20
C ILE A 79 1.13 -4.77 -12.54
N LEU A 80 0.83 -3.67 -13.25
CA LEU A 80 0.02 -2.58 -12.72
C LEU A 80 -1.41 -3.03 -12.41
N ILE A 81 -2.05 -3.77 -13.32
CA ILE A 81 -3.41 -4.29 -13.13
C ILE A 81 -3.43 -5.29 -11.98
N SER A 82 -2.53 -6.29 -11.99
CA SER A 82 -2.49 -7.30 -10.93
C SER A 82 -2.27 -6.67 -9.56
N HIS A 83 -1.31 -5.74 -9.44
CA HIS A 83 -1.05 -4.99 -8.21
C HIS A 83 -2.29 -4.19 -7.77
N THR A 84 -2.96 -3.50 -8.69
CA THR A 84 -4.15 -2.68 -8.38
C THR A 84 -5.32 -3.53 -7.90
N ILE A 85 -5.58 -4.68 -8.54
CA ILE A 85 -6.63 -5.61 -8.11
C ILE A 85 -6.32 -6.14 -6.71
N LEU A 86 -5.09 -6.58 -6.46
CA LEU A 86 -4.66 -7.05 -5.14
C LEU A 86 -4.81 -5.95 -4.08
N ALA A 87 -4.43 -4.71 -4.41
CA ALA A 87 -4.59 -3.58 -3.52
C ALA A 87 -6.06 -3.32 -3.17
N VAL A 88 -6.97 -3.34 -4.17
CA VAL A 88 -8.41 -3.16 -3.94
C VAL A 88 -8.99 -4.27 -3.06
N VAL A 89 -8.53 -5.51 -3.21
CA VAL A 89 -8.97 -6.65 -2.39
C VAL A 89 -8.41 -6.58 -0.96
N ILE A 90 -7.18 -6.10 -0.79
CA ILE A 90 -6.54 -5.97 0.53
C ILE A 90 -7.24 -4.93 1.42
N VAL A 91 -7.76 -3.83 0.86
CA VAL A 91 -8.43 -2.78 1.65
C VAL A 91 -9.58 -3.31 2.52
N PRO A 92 -10.60 -4.01 2.00
CA PRO A 92 -11.68 -4.55 2.83
C PRO A 92 -11.19 -5.64 3.80
N LEU A 93 -10.18 -6.44 3.42
CA LEU A 93 -9.55 -7.41 4.32
C LEU A 93 -8.92 -6.72 5.53
N VAL A 94 -8.13 -5.67 5.33
CA VAL A 94 -7.51 -4.90 6.41
C VAL A 94 -8.57 -4.28 7.33
N VAL A 95 -9.65 -3.73 6.76
CA VAL A 95 -10.77 -3.20 7.54
C VAL A 95 -11.43 -4.30 8.39
N GLN A 96 -11.64 -5.49 7.83
CA GLN A 96 -12.21 -6.62 8.56
C GLN A 96 -11.28 -7.10 9.69
N THR A 97 -9.97 -7.22 9.43
CA THR A 97 -8.98 -7.60 10.44
C THR A 97 -8.91 -6.57 11.56
N LEU A 98 -8.95 -5.27 11.25
CA LEU A 98 -9.00 -4.22 12.27
C LEU A 98 -10.30 -4.29 13.08
N ARG A 99 -11.45 -4.52 12.44
CA ARG A 99 -12.73 -4.69 13.16
C ARG A 99 -12.69 -5.87 14.13
N LEU A 100 -12.12 -7.00 13.72
CA LEU A 100 -11.92 -8.17 14.59
C LEU A 100 -10.99 -7.84 15.77
N ALA A 101 -9.85 -7.20 15.49
CA ALA A 101 -8.92 -6.77 16.52
C ALA A 101 -9.56 -5.82 17.55
N PHE A 102 -10.40 -4.89 17.11
CA PHE A 102 -11.13 -3.97 17.99
C PHE A 102 -12.22 -4.67 18.82
N ARG A 103 -12.84 -5.73 18.30
CA ARG A 103 -13.83 -6.52 19.03
C ARG A 103 -13.24 -7.41 20.12
N ARG A 104 -11.91 -7.51 20.21
CA ARG A 104 -11.19 -8.45 21.09
C ARG A 104 -11.56 -9.92 20.85
N ASP A 105 -12.03 -10.25 19.65
CA ASP A 105 -12.30 -11.62 19.22
C ASP A 105 -10.98 -12.31 18.81
N TRP A 106 -9.97 -12.31 19.70
CA TRP A 106 -8.63 -12.91 19.49
C TRP A 106 -8.61 -14.40 19.83
#